data_AF-A0A8T9B3U1-F1
#
_entry.id   AF-A0A8T9B3U1-F1
#
_cell.length_a   1.000
_cell.length_b   1.000
_cell.length_c   1.000
_cell.angle_alpha   90.00
_cell.angle_beta   90.00
_cell.angle_gamma   90.00
#
_symmetry.space_group_name_H-M   'P 1'
#
loop_
_entity.id
_entity.type
_entity.pdbx_description
1 polymer ?
#
loop_
_entity_poly.entity_id
_entity_poly.type
_entity_poly.pdbx_seq_one_letter_code
_entity_poly.pdbx_strand_id
1 'polypeptide(L)'
;MRVTAAAALVLAVAASAMPAVPHTLNNGRSSSDTSTSNSTCSSSRKCMTNMVTQILDSMVAHNPDALPLAKMYRATENSHPAALGMMTSWRTITKAGPPSLLAIDTTNGTAYFALDINEGNDEIQNVLRGRVKVVGQNITELELFINRFRGDHGFSFSSEELPTNYKDLMNPPANRTKPSRADLEAISAGLFANSSNPATNTTVNVADDCQFTELGWKTIDTGNYGNASSAPISCSWPSDHPYDSNARINLVIDEEMGFVITSGIIPGKVYPYANITESAFIPDAMTAAQEAQEAWIDQMVELDTTVPMLEPTSATGDTLELLQFYNDELQAMQINVYMSGPGMTSAWLS
;
A
#
# COMPACT_ATOMS: atom_id res chain seq x y z
N MET A 1 -30.61 50.61 -19.64
CA MET A 1 -29.34 50.34 -20.37
C MET A 1 -28.24 50.33 -19.31
N ARG A 2 -27.54 49.25 -18.96
CA ARG A 2 -27.36 47.91 -19.52
C ARG A 2 -27.34 46.89 -18.36
N VAL A 3 -27.77 45.68 -18.66
CA VAL A 3 -27.84 44.50 -17.77
C VAL A 3 -26.85 43.45 -18.30
N THR A 4 -26.42 42.54 -17.41
CA THR A 4 -25.81 41.20 -17.64
C THR A 4 -24.35 41.14 -18.12
N ALA A 5 -23.53 40.13 -17.78
CA ALA A 5 -23.86 38.74 -17.45
C ALA A 5 -22.87 38.07 -16.48
N ALA A 6 -23.38 37.17 -15.64
CA ALA A 6 -22.63 36.14 -14.92
C ALA A 6 -22.39 34.95 -15.86
N ALA A 7 -21.16 34.41 -15.87
CA ALA A 7 -20.82 33.22 -16.63
C ALA A 7 -21.09 31.97 -15.78
N ALA A 8 -22.03 31.14 -16.23
CA ALA A 8 -22.27 29.81 -15.68
C ALA A 8 -21.34 28.80 -16.37
N LEU A 9 -20.55 28.09 -15.55
CA LEU A 9 -19.70 26.98 -15.98
C LEU A 9 -20.60 25.76 -16.25
N VAL A 10 -20.75 25.38 -17.53
CA VAL A 10 -21.50 24.19 -17.95
C VAL A 10 -20.56 22.98 -17.84
N LEU A 11 -20.81 22.09 -16.85
CA LEU A 11 -20.23 20.74 -16.83
C LEU A 11 -20.82 19.94 -18.01
N ALA A 12 -19.99 19.61 -19.00
CA ALA A 12 -20.39 18.74 -20.10
C ALA A 12 -20.34 17.27 -19.66
N VAL A 13 -21.50 16.68 -19.35
CA VAL A 13 -21.64 15.22 -19.23
C VAL A 13 -21.90 14.67 -20.63
N ALA A 14 -20.85 14.18 -21.29
CA ALA A 14 -20.99 13.48 -22.56
C ALA A 14 -21.41 12.02 -22.29
N ALA A 15 -22.70 11.73 -22.41
CA ALA A 15 -23.21 10.36 -22.43
C ALA A 15 -23.03 9.76 -23.84
N SER A 16 -21.90 9.10 -24.07
CA SER A 16 -21.67 8.29 -25.27
C SER A 16 -22.22 6.88 -25.07
N ALA A 17 -23.45 6.64 -25.54
CA ALA A 17 -24.00 5.29 -25.66
C ALA A 17 -23.26 4.53 -26.78
N MET A 18 -22.49 3.49 -26.42
CA MET A 18 -21.88 2.59 -27.39
C MET A 18 -22.91 1.58 -27.93
N PRO A 19 -22.85 1.20 -29.23
CA PRO A 19 -23.71 0.18 -29.78
C PRO A 19 -23.28 -1.23 -29.33
N ALA A 20 -24.24 -1.99 -28.79
CA ALA A 20 -24.05 -3.40 -28.44
C ALA A 20 -23.93 -4.25 -29.72
N VAL A 21 -22.80 -4.95 -29.88
CA VAL A 21 -22.64 -6.01 -30.88
C VAL A 21 -23.03 -7.34 -30.23
N PRO A 22 -23.97 -8.12 -30.79
CA PRO A 22 -24.30 -9.43 -30.25
C PRO A 22 -23.26 -10.47 -30.69
N HIS A 23 -22.54 -11.05 -29.73
CA HIS A 23 -21.73 -12.24 -29.96
C HIS A 23 -22.61 -13.50 -29.92
N THR A 24 -22.63 -14.24 -31.02
CA THR A 24 -23.24 -15.56 -31.15
C THR A 24 -22.42 -16.60 -30.39
N LEU A 25 -23.04 -17.25 -29.42
CA LEU A 25 -22.49 -18.40 -28.70
C LEU A 25 -22.53 -19.65 -29.59
N ASN A 26 -21.37 -20.21 -29.91
CA ASN A 26 -21.28 -21.52 -30.54
C ASN A 26 -21.02 -22.58 -29.45
N ASN A 27 -21.93 -23.54 -29.35
CA ASN A 27 -21.94 -24.56 -28.33
C ASN A 27 -21.42 -25.89 -28.92
N GLY A 28 -20.39 -26.46 -28.31
CA GLY A 28 -20.06 -27.88 -28.49
C GLY A 28 -18.57 -28.22 -28.56
N ARG A 29 -18.05 -28.87 -27.51
CA ARG A 29 -17.79 -30.33 -27.52
C ARG A 29 -17.28 -30.79 -26.15
N SER A 30 -17.94 -31.81 -25.63
CA SER A 30 -17.52 -32.67 -24.52
C SER A 30 -16.25 -33.44 -24.87
N SER A 31 -15.32 -33.58 -23.93
CA SER A 31 -14.48 -34.77 -23.75
C SER A 31 -13.71 -34.79 -22.42
N SER A 32 -13.85 -35.94 -21.75
CA SER A 32 -12.95 -36.61 -20.78
C SER A 32 -12.70 -35.96 -19.42
N ASP A 33 -13.51 -36.39 -18.46
CA ASP A 33 -13.17 -36.50 -17.03
C ASP A 33 -11.83 -37.22 -16.85
N THR A 34 -10.83 -36.47 -16.37
CA THR A 34 -9.74 -37.03 -15.58
C THR A 34 -9.74 -36.24 -14.28
N SER A 35 -10.13 -36.88 -13.19
CA SER A 35 -10.21 -36.31 -11.86
C SER A 35 -8.80 -36.08 -11.27
N THR A 36 -8.06 -35.13 -11.85
CA THR A 36 -7.14 -34.29 -11.08
C THR A 36 -8.01 -33.31 -10.31
N SER A 37 -7.87 -33.23 -9.00
CA SER A 37 -8.43 -32.13 -8.22
C SER A 37 -8.03 -30.83 -8.92
N ASN A 38 -8.97 -30.17 -9.62
CA ASN A 38 -8.75 -28.88 -10.26
C ASN A 38 -8.50 -27.88 -9.13
N SER A 39 -7.26 -27.80 -8.65
CA SER A 39 -6.83 -26.72 -7.78
C SER A 39 -7.02 -25.44 -8.57
N THR A 40 -8.03 -24.66 -8.19
CA THR A 40 -8.24 -23.32 -8.71
C THR A 40 -6.99 -22.48 -8.45
N CYS A 41 -6.71 -21.49 -9.30
CA CYS A 41 -5.52 -20.65 -9.15
C CYS A 41 -5.43 -20.02 -7.75
N SER A 42 -6.58 -19.59 -7.22
CA SER A 42 -6.73 -18.98 -5.89
C SER A 42 -6.22 -19.84 -4.73
N SER A 43 -6.12 -21.16 -4.88
CA SER A 43 -5.66 -22.08 -3.82
C SER A 43 -4.23 -22.57 -4.03
N SER A 44 -3.48 -22.00 -4.96
CA SER A 44 -2.12 -22.44 -5.32
C SER A 44 -1.14 -21.27 -5.28
N ARG A 45 -0.14 -21.34 -4.40
CA ARG A 45 0.93 -20.33 -4.30
C ARG A 45 1.60 -20.10 -5.65
N LYS A 46 1.98 -21.18 -6.35
CA LYS A 46 2.58 -21.10 -7.69
C LYS A 46 1.67 -20.40 -8.70
N CYS A 47 0.37 -20.68 -8.67
CA CYS A 47 -0.56 -20.04 -9.60
C CYS A 47 -0.74 -18.56 -9.27
N MET A 48 -0.87 -18.20 -7.98
CA MET A 48 -0.94 -16.81 -7.54
C MET A 48 0.34 -16.03 -7.90
N THR A 49 1.53 -16.63 -7.76
CA THR A 49 2.79 -16.04 -8.24
C THR A 49 2.71 -15.75 -9.73
N ASN A 50 2.28 -16.71 -10.55
CA ASN A 50 2.13 -16.51 -11.99
C ASN A 50 1.09 -15.43 -12.33
N MET A 51 0.01 -15.31 -11.55
CA MET A 51 -0.98 -14.25 -11.73
C MET A 51 -0.37 -12.87 -11.48
N VAL A 52 0.42 -12.70 -10.42
CA VAL A 52 1.14 -11.45 -10.15
C VAL A 52 2.13 -11.14 -11.27
N THR A 53 2.89 -12.14 -11.74
CA THR A 53 3.76 -11.98 -12.92
C THR A 53 2.96 -11.52 -14.14
N GLN A 54 1.82 -12.13 -14.43
CA GLN A 54 0.98 -11.75 -15.57
C GLN A 54 0.45 -10.31 -15.46
N ILE A 55 0.13 -9.85 -14.25
CA ILE A 55 -0.25 -8.45 -13.98
C ILE A 55 0.90 -7.51 -14.36
N LEU A 56 2.09 -7.76 -13.84
CA LEU A 56 3.27 -6.92 -14.11
C LEU A 56 3.67 -6.94 -15.59
N ASP A 57 3.67 -8.13 -16.21
CA ASP A 57 3.94 -8.28 -17.64
C ASP A 57 2.91 -7.51 -18.49
N SER A 58 1.63 -7.52 -18.09
CA SER A 58 0.59 -6.77 -18.79
C SER A 58 0.78 -5.26 -18.70
N MET A 59 1.31 -4.76 -17.56
CA MET A 59 1.63 -3.36 -17.37
C MET A 59 2.78 -2.95 -18.28
N VAL A 60 3.88 -3.71 -18.31
CA VAL A 60 5.03 -3.47 -19.20
C VAL A 60 4.61 -3.55 -20.68
N ALA A 61 3.73 -4.48 -21.02
CA ALA A 61 3.20 -4.63 -22.39
C ALA A 61 2.13 -3.58 -22.76
N HIS A 62 1.76 -2.68 -21.83
CA HIS A 62 0.66 -1.71 -21.97
C HIS A 62 -0.66 -2.35 -22.44
N ASN A 63 -0.89 -3.60 -22.05
CA ASN A 63 -2.00 -4.43 -22.52
C ASN A 63 -2.84 -4.99 -21.36
N PRO A 64 -3.75 -4.20 -20.77
CA PRO A 64 -4.61 -4.65 -19.67
C PRO A 64 -5.59 -5.76 -20.09
N ASP A 65 -5.93 -5.85 -21.38
CA ASP A 65 -6.87 -6.85 -21.90
C ASP A 65 -6.29 -8.27 -21.94
N ALA A 66 -4.98 -8.40 -21.70
CA ALA A 66 -4.31 -9.70 -21.53
C ALA A 66 -4.65 -10.38 -20.19
N LEU A 67 -5.27 -9.67 -19.24
CA LEU A 67 -5.56 -10.19 -17.91
C LEU A 67 -6.88 -10.96 -17.87
N PRO A 68 -6.93 -12.09 -17.12
CA PRO A 68 -8.16 -12.83 -16.91
C PRO A 68 -9.04 -12.10 -15.88
N LEU A 69 -9.71 -11.03 -16.28
CA LEU A 69 -10.59 -10.27 -15.39
C LEU A 69 -11.94 -10.98 -15.21
N ALA A 70 -12.50 -10.92 -14.01
CA ALA A 70 -13.87 -11.32 -13.78
C ALA A 70 -14.84 -10.39 -14.54
N LYS A 71 -16.05 -10.90 -14.85
CA LYS A 71 -17.08 -10.12 -15.55
C LYS A 71 -17.38 -8.78 -14.88
N MET A 72 -17.31 -8.75 -13.55
CA MET A 72 -17.26 -7.53 -12.76
C MET A 72 -16.04 -7.63 -11.85
N TYR A 73 -15.16 -6.64 -11.93
CA TYR A 73 -13.99 -6.52 -11.08
C TYR A 73 -13.97 -5.12 -10.46
N ARG A 74 -13.28 -4.99 -9.32
CA ARG A 74 -13.03 -3.70 -8.66
C ARG A 74 -11.55 -3.39 -8.75
N ALA A 75 -11.19 -2.18 -9.15
CA ALA A 75 -9.79 -1.79 -9.18
C ALA A 75 -9.58 -0.33 -8.80
N THR A 76 -8.46 -0.07 -8.13
CA THR A 76 -8.01 1.28 -7.78
C THR A 76 -6.51 1.44 -8.05
N GLU A 77 -6.12 2.62 -8.48
CA GLU A 77 -4.72 3.06 -8.52
C GLU A 77 -4.62 4.34 -7.68
N ASN A 78 -3.73 4.36 -6.69
CA ASN A 78 -3.56 5.50 -5.77
C ASN A 78 -4.91 5.94 -5.16
N SER A 79 -5.67 4.97 -4.65
CA SER A 79 -7.02 5.15 -4.07
C SER A 79 -8.09 5.66 -5.05
N HIS A 80 -7.77 5.78 -6.34
CA HIS A 80 -8.70 6.23 -7.38
C HIS A 80 -9.29 5.04 -8.17
N PRO A 81 -10.62 4.84 -8.16
CA PRO A 81 -11.25 3.78 -8.97
C PRO A 81 -11.11 4.04 -10.46
N ALA A 82 -10.63 3.04 -11.21
CA ALA A 82 -10.52 3.13 -12.66
C ALA A 82 -10.59 1.75 -13.31
N ALA A 83 -10.96 1.70 -14.60
CA ALA A 83 -10.69 0.53 -15.42
C ALA A 83 -9.18 0.43 -15.70
N LEU A 84 -8.64 -0.79 -15.81
CA LEU A 84 -7.18 -0.98 -15.91
C LEU A 84 -6.54 -0.22 -17.08
N GLY A 85 -7.21 -0.15 -18.24
CA GLY A 85 -6.73 0.62 -19.39
C GLY A 85 -6.75 2.14 -19.25
N MET A 86 -7.33 2.66 -18.17
CA MET A 86 -7.30 4.09 -17.82
C MET A 86 -6.28 4.41 -16.72
N MET A 87 -5.76 3.39 -16.04
CA MET A 87 -4.74 3.55 -15.00
C MET A 87 -3.38 3.92 -15.60
N THR A 88 -2.61 4.70 -14.86
CA THR A 88 -1.28 5.18 -15.28
C THR A 88 -0.27 4.04 -15.37
N SER A 89 -0.42 2.98 -14.57
CA SER A 89 0.41 1.78 -14.59
C SER A 89 0.53 1.18 -16.00
N TRP A 90 -0.57 1.07 -16.75
CA TRP A 90 -0.56 0.52 -18.12
C TRP A 90 -0.14 1.51 -19.20
N ARG A 91 0.22 2.73 -18.84
CA ARG A 91 0.63 3.79 -19.78
C ARG A 91 2.09 4.17 -19.64
N THR A 92 2.63 4.00 -18.44
CA THR A 92 3.90 4.60 -18.06
C THR A 92 4.94 3.56 -17.68
N ILE A 93 4.55 2.41 -17.12
CA ILE A 93 5.52 1.40 -16.69
C ILE A 93 6.27 0.86 -17.91
N THR A 94 7.59 1.00 -17.91
CA THR A 94 8.47 0.47 -18.98
C THR A 94 9.23 -0.77 -18.53
N LYS A 95 9.44 -0.94 -17.22
CA LYS A 95 10.07 -2.12 -16.63
C LYS A 95 9.42 -2.50 -15.32
N ALA A 96 9.27 -3.81 -15.13
CA ALA A 96 8.92 -4.44 -13.87
C ALA A 96 9.62 -5.81 -13.82
N GLY A 97 10.26 -6.11 -12.69
CA GLY A 97 10.84 -7.42 -12.42
C GLY A 97 9.88 -8.34 -11.64
N PRO A 98 10.36 -9.51 -11.18
CA PRO A 98 9.64 -10.24 -10.15
C PRO A 98 9.54 -9.42 -8.86
N PRO A 99 8.47 -9.58 -8.06
CA PRO A 99 8.35 -8.84 -6.82
C PRO A 99 9.51 -9.06 -5.86
N SER A 100 10.05 -7.99 -5.29
CA SER A 100 11.03 -8.07 -4.20
C SER A 100 10.38 -8.58 -2.91
N LEU A 101 9.08 -8.35 -2.76
CA LEU A 101 8.25 -8.93 -1.71
C LEU A 101 6.96 -9.48 -2.32
N LEU A 102 6.60 -10.70 -1.94
CA LEU A 102 5.37 -11.37 -2.36
C LEU A 102 4.77 -12.16 -1.20
N ALA A 103 3.64 -11.69 -0.69
CA ALA A 103 2.82 -12.42 0.28
C ALA A 103 1.63 -13.05 -0.44
N ILE A 104 1.35 -14.32 -0.19
CA ILE A 104 0.23 -15.04 -0.82
C ILE A 104 -0.60 -15.74 0.25
N ASP A 105 -1.90 -15.42 0.27
CA ASP A 105 -2.93 -16.07 1.06
C ASP A 105 -3.73 -17.03 0.17
N THR A 106 -3.39 -18.32 0.23
CA THR A 106 -4.08 -19.36 -0.53
C THR A 106 -5.46 -19.71 0.02
N THR A 107 -5.79 -19.28 1.23
CA THR A 107 -7.11 -19.47 1.84
C THR A 107 -8.10 -18.48 1.25
N ASN A 108 -7.70 -17.22 1.09
CA ASN A 108 -8.56 -16.16 0.56
C ASN A 108 -8.36 -15.87 -0.94
N GLY A 109 -7.37 -16.49 -1.57
CA GLY A 109 -7.02 -16.20 -2.96
C GLY A 109 -6.52 -14.78 -3.15
N THR A 110 -5.83 -14.23 -2.16
CA THR A 110 -5.26 -12.87 -2.22
C THR A 110 -3.75 -12.90 -2.22
N ALA A 111 -3.13 -11.87 -2.80
CA ALA A 111 -1.69 -11.67 -2.72
C ALA A 111 -1.38 -10.19 -2.59
N TYR A 112 -0.31 -9.87 -1.86
CA TYR A 112 0.31 -8.55 -1.80
C TYR A 112 1.69 -8.64 -2.44
N PHE A 113 2.05 -7.61 -3.20
CA PHE A 113 3.37 -7.53 -3.84
C PHE A 113 3.92 -6.11 -3.73
N ALA A 114 5.25 -6.02 -3.66
CA ALA A 114 5.98 -4.76 -3.74
C ALA A 114 7.29 -4.96 -4.52
N LEU A 115 7.64 -3.97 -5.35
CA LEU A 115 8.84 -3.97 -6.19
C LEU A 115 9.21 -2.56 -6.64
N ASP A 116 10.46 -2.42 -7.08
CA ASP A 116 10.86 -1.31 -7.93
C ASP A 116 10.36 -1.51 -9.37
N ILE A 117 9.96 -0.40 -10.00
CA ILE A 117 9.53 -0.31 -11.39
C ILE A 117 10.16 0.92 -12.04
N ASN A 118 10.17 0.98 -13.37
CA ASN A 118 10.48 2.20 -14.11
C ASN A 118 9.22 2.78 -14.77
N GLU A 119 9.05 4.11 -14.72
CA GLU A 119 7.97 4.82 -15.43
C GLU A 119 8.53 5.83 -16.44
N GLY A 120 7.98 5.83 -17.65
CA GLY A 120 8.26 6.77 -18.74
C GLY A 120 9.60 6.54 -19.44
N ASN A 121 10.66 6.33 -18.66
CA ASN A 121 11.96 5.91 -19.15
C ASN A 121 12.60 4.91 -18.19
N ASP A 122 13.69 4.30 -18.64
CA ASP A 122 14.40 3.24 -17.93
C ASP A 122 15.40 3.73 -16.87
N GLU A 123 15.44 5.03 -16.58
CA GLU A 123 16.43 5.67 -15.70
C GLU A 123 15.86 5.97 -14.31
N ILE A 124 14.56 6.25 -14.20
CA ILE A 124 13.91 6.61 -12.93
C ILE A 124 13.15 5.40 -12.40
N GLN A 125 13.53 4.96 -11.20
CA GLN A 125 12.84 3.88 -10.48
C GLN A 125 11.84 4.45 -9.47
N ASN A 126 10.68 3.81 -9.37
CA ASN A 126 9.59 4.10 -8.44
C ASN A 126 9.22 2.82 -7.69
N VAL A 127 8.45 2.93 -6.61
CA VAL A 127 7.94 1.76 -5.86
C VAL A 127 6.50 1.49 -6.28
N LEU A 128 6.26 0.32 -6.87
CA LEU A 128 4.92 -0.22 -7.07
C LEU A 128 4.62 -1.19 -5.94
N ARG A 129 3.46 -1.03 -5.33
CA ARG A 129 2.89 -2.01 -4.40
C ARG A 129 1.44 -2.27 -4.75
N GLY A 130 0.95 -3.45 -4.45
CA GLY A 130 -0.42 -3.77 -4.76
C GLY A 130 -0.95 -5.02 -4.07
N ARG A 131 -2.27 -5.12 -4.08
CA ARG A 131 -3.02 -6.28 -3.62
C ARG A 131 -3.91 -6.78 -4.75
N VAL A 132 -3.90 -8.09 -4.97
CA VAL A 132 -4.79 -8.75 -5.93
C VAL A 132 -5.66 -9.77 -5.21
N LYS A 133 -6.90 -9.94 -5.67
CA LYS A 133 -7.78 -11.06 -5.32
C LYS A 133 -8.18 -11.85 -6.54
N VAL A 134 -7.99 -13.16 -6.47
CA VAL A 134 -8.32 -14.13 -7.52
C VAL A 134 -9.40 -15.06 -7.00
N VAL A 135 -10.44 -15.27 -7.81
CA VAL A 135 -11.45 -16.30 -7.57
C VAL A 135 -11.47 -17.25 -8.76
N GLY A 136 -11.19 -18.53 -8.51
CA GLY A 136 -11.02 -19.50 -9.59
C GLY A 136 -9.73 -19.20 -10.37
N GLN A 137 -9.87 -18.61 -11.56
CA GLN A 137 -8.76 -18.16 -12.41
C GLN A 137 -8.86 -16.67 -12.77
N ASN A 138 -9.83 -15.95 -12.21
CA ASN A 138 -10.12 -14.59 -12.60
C ASN A 138 -9.74 -13.59 -11.51
N ILE A 139 -9.15 -12.46 -11.91
CA ILE A 139 -8.92 -11.30 -11.06
C ILE A 139 -10.26 -10.64 -10.78
N THR A 140 -10.60 -10.53 -9.49
CA THR A 140 -11.84 -9.90 -9.01
C THR A 140 -11.58 -8.55 -8.37
N GLU A 141 -10.40 -8.37 -7.78
CA GLU A 141 -9.99 -7.12 -7.14
C GLU A 141 -8.51 -6.85 -7.48
N LEU A 142 -8.19 -5.59 -7.79
CA LEU A 142 -6.82 -5.13 -7.97
C LEU A 142 -6.62 -3.73 -7.39
N GLU A 143 -5.78 -3.63 -6.39
CA GLU A 143 -5.48 -2.40 -5.66
C GLU A 143 -4.01 -2.06 -5.84
N LEU A 144 -3.70 -0.91 -6.41
CA LEU A 144 -2.34 -0.51 -6.77
C LEU A 144 -1.99 0.84 -6.13
N PHE A 145 -0.73 0.97 -5.73
CA PHE A 145 -0.13 2.23 -5.33
C PHE A 145 1.23 2.38 -6.01
N ILE A 146 1.47 3.55 -6.60
CA ILE A 146 2.77 3.94 -7.14
C ILE A 146 3.26 5.14 -6.35
N ASN A 147 4.33 4.92 -5.59
CA ASN A 147 5.07 5.97 -4.89
C ASN A 147 6.30 6.31 -5.73
N ARG A 148 6.43 7.57 -6.16
CA ARG A 148 7.52 8.03 -7.01
C ARG A 148 8.64 8.70 -6.23
N PHE A 149 8.26 9.37 -5.13
CA PHE A 149 9.18 10.08 -4.25
C PHE A 149 8.62 10.16 -2.82
N ARG A 150 9.44 10.69 -1.90
CA ARG A 150 9.04 10.95 -0.50
C ARG A 150 7.74 11.75 -0.38
N GLY A 151 7.45 12.65 -1.33
CA GLY A 151 6.22 13.45 -1.34
C GLY A 151 4.92 12.65 -1.54
N ASP A 152 4.98 11.45 -2.12
CA ASP A 152 3.81 10.57 -2.27
C ASP A 152 3.50 9.76 -1.00
N HIS A 153 4.43 9.68 -0.05
CA HIS A 153 4.33 8.77 1.10
C HIS A 153 4.35 9.52 2.43
N GLY A 154 5.26 10.49 2.59
CA GLY A 154 5.31 11.38 3.73
C GLY A 154 6.56 11.31 4.59
N PHE A 155 7.45 10.31 4.47
CA PHE A 155 8.73 10.34 5.19
C PHE A 155 9.86 9.60 4.46
N SER A 156 9.98 8.29 4.59
CA SER A 156 11.06 7.51 3.96
C SER A 156 10.66 6.98 2.58
N PHE A 157 11.64 6.85 1.67
CA PHE A 157 11.42 6.28 0.36
C PHE A 157 12.75 5.84 -0.27
N SER A 158 12.81 4.62 -0.80
CA SER A 158 13.87 4.22 -1.72
C SER A 158 13.46 3.02 -2.56
N SER A 159 13.38 3.22 -3.87
CA SER A 159 13.25 2.14 -4.83
C SER A 159 14.54 1.33 -4.99
N GLU A 160 15.70 1.98 -4.80
CA GLU A 160 17.02 1.36 -5.00
C GLU A 160 17.35 0.33 -3.91
N GLU A 161 17.07 0.65 -2.65
CA GLU A 161 17.36 -0.24 -1.51
C GLU A 161 16.26 -1.29 -1.29
N LEU A 162 15.08 -1.11 -1.90
CA LEU A 162 13.91 -1.99 -1.71
C LEU A 162 14.26 -3.48 -1.92
N PRO A 163 14.92 -3.90 -3.01
CA PRO A 163 15.24 -5.31 -3.22
C PRO A 163 16.13 -5.90 -2.13
N THR A 164 17.13 -5.13 -1.67
CA THR A 164 18.05 -5.56 -0.62
C THR A 164 17.34 -5.65 0.72
N ASN A 165 16.58 -4.62 1.10
CA ASN A 165 15.90 -4.56 2.38
C ASN A 165 14.79 -5.60 2.53
N TYR A 166 14.14 -6.02 1.44
CA TYR A 166 13.08 -7.04 1.50
C TYR A 166 13.60 -8.47 1.36
N LYS A 167 14.87 -8.64 1.01
CA LYS A 167 15.49 -9.97 0.85
C LYS A 167 15.38 -10.81 2.13
N ASP A 168 15.68 -10.23 3.29
CA ASP A 168 15.68 -10.98 4.55
C ASP A 168 14.24 -11.37 4.97
N LEU A 169 13.27 -10.46 4.76
CA LEU A 169 11.85 -10.73 4.97
C LEU A 169 11.34 -11.88 4.09
N MET A 170 11.85 -11.98 2.86
CA MET A 170 11.53 -13.07 1.92
C MET A 170 12.33 -14.36 2.14
N ASN A 171 13.29 -14.37 3.08
CA ASN A 171 14.08 -15.55 3.44
C ASN A 171 14.09 -15.80 4.96
N PRO A 172 12.91 -15.90 5.61
CA PRO A 172 12.82 -16.07 7.05
C PRO A 172 13.44 -17.42 7.50
N PRO A 173 13.99 -17.52 8.72
CA PRO A 173 14.72 -18.71 9.18
C PRO A 173 13.89 -20.01 9.09
N ALA A 174 14.45 -21.06 8.50
CA ALA A 174 13.71 -22.31 8.26
C ALA A 174 13.27 -23.04 9.54
N ASN A 175 13.97 -22.82 10.66
CA ASN A 175 13.70 -23.41 11.97
C ASN A 175 12.80 -22.56 12.87
N ARG A 176 12.21 -21.48 12.35
CA ARG A 176 11.29 -20.63 13.11
C ARG A 176 10.00 -21.37 13.49
N THR A 177 9.40 -20.97 14.59
CA THR A 177 8.01 -21.29 14.91
C THR A 177 7.13 -20.39 14.06
N LYS A 178 6.42 -20.98 13.09
CA LYS A 178 5.44 -20.23 12.29
C LYS A 178 4.24 -19.85 13.15
N PRO A 179 3.68 -18.65 12.96
CA PRO A 179 2.48 -18.26 13.67
C PRO A 179 1.26 -19.04 13.17
N SER A 180 0.23 -19.13 14.00
CA SER A 180 -1.09 -19.54 13.51
C SER A 180 -1.74 -18.40 12.73
N ARG A 181 -2.68 -18.72 11.84
CA ARG A 181 -3.53 -17.71 11.20
C ARG A 181 -4.24 -16.83 12.23
N ALA A 182 -4.69 -17.40 13.34
CA ALA A 182 -5.36 -16.65 14.40
C ALA A 182 -4.44 -15.59 15.04
N ASP A 183 -3.14 -15.89 15.18
CA ASP A 183 -2.16 -14.91 15.69
C ASP A 183 -2.01 -13.74 14.71
N LEU A 184 -1.89 -14.05 13.40
CA LEU A 184 -1.82 -13.04 12.35
C LEU A 184 -3.09 -12.19 12.27
N GLU A 185 -4.27 -12.80 12.43
CA GLU A 185 -5.56 -12.10 12.50
C GLU A 185 -5.66 -11.17 13.71
N ALA A 186 -5.19 -11.61 14.87
CA ALA A 186 -5.21 -10.81 16.09
C ALA A 186 -4.31 -9.57 15.98
N ILE A 187 -3.12 -9.72 15.38
CA ILE A 187 -2.19 -8.60 15.16
C ILE A 187 -2.76 -7.63 14.12
N SER A 188 -3.32 -8.13 13.02
CA SER A 188 -3.99 -7.28 12.02
C SER A 188 -5.13 -6.47 12.63
N ALA A 189 -5.95 -7.12 13.47
CA ALA A 189 -7.05 -6.45 14.14
C ALA A 189 -6.57 -5.38 15.13
N GLY A 190 -5.40 -5.56 15.74
CA GLY A 190 -4.82 -4.63 16.71
C GLY A 190 -4.16 -3.39 16.10
N LEU A 191 -3.62 -3.49 14.88
CA LEU A 191 -2.74 -2.46 14.29
C LEU A 191 -3.36 -1.05 14.21
N PHE A 192 -4.65 -0.96 13.88
CA PHE A 192 -5.39 0.31 13.78
C PHE A 192 -6.58 0.37 14.75
N ALA A 193 -6.56 -0.44 15.80
CA ALA A 193 -7.65 -0.52 16.75
C ALA A 193 -7.64 0.69 17.70
N ASN A 194 -8.70 1.50 17.63
CA ASN A 194 -8.92 2.53 18.63
C ASN A 194 -9.20 1.93 20.02
N SER A 195 -9.12 2.77 21.06
CA SER A 195 -9.29 2.38 22.47
C SER A 195 -10.65 1.75 22.81
N SER A 196 -11.67 1.90 21.94
CA SER A 196 -12.99 1.28 22.13
C SER A 196 -13.06 -0.13 21.52
N ASN A 197 -12.12 -0.52 20.67
CA ASN A 197 -12.04 -1.84 20.06
C ASN A 197 -11.22 -2.79 20.96
N PRO A 198 -11.76 -3.95 21.39
CA PRO A 198 -11.02 -4.89 22.23
C PRO A 198 -9.66 -5.35 21.66
N ALA A 199 -9.50 -5.35 20.33
CA ALA A 199 -8.25 -5.67 19.66
C ALA A 199 -7.10 -4.69 19.96
N THR A 200 -7.40 -3.50 20.51
CA THR A 200 -6.38 -2.56 21.01
C THR A 200 -5.55 -3.16 22.16
N ASN A 201 -6.06 -4.20 22.83
CA ASN A 201 -5.36 -4.91 23.90
C ASN A 201 -4.45 -6.05 23.38
N THR A 202 -4.32 -6.22 22.06
CA THR A 202 -3.40 -7.21 21.49
C THR A 202 -1.97 -6.84 21.88
N THR A 203 -1.37 -7.67 22.73
CA THR A 203 0.04 -7.54 23.13
C THR A 203 0.91 -8.21 22.09
N VAL A 204 1.92 -7.50 21.60
CA VAL A 204 2.86 -8.00 20.59
C VAL A 204 4.27 -7.87 21.17
N ASN A 205 4.97 -9.01 21.33
CA ASN A 205 6.39 -8.98 21.62
C ASN A 205 7.13 -8.53 20.37
N VAL A 206 8.09 -7.62 20.49
CA VAL A 206 8.89 -7.13 19.36
C VAL A 206 10.28 -7.73 19.49
N ALA A 207 10.77 -8.38 18.43
CA ALA A 207 12.11 -8.94 18.41
C ALA A 207 13.18 -7.84 18.50
N ASP A 208 14.31 -8.14 19.14
CA ASP A 208 15.42 -7.19 19.33
C ASP A 208 15.96 -6.65 18.00
N ASP A 209 15.93 -7.46 16.95
CA ASP A 209 16.38 -7.15 15.59
C ASP A 209 15.23 -6.88 14.61
N CYS A 210 14.04 -6.55 15.11
CA CYS A 210 12.87 -6.29 14.27
C CYS A 210 13.16 -5.18 13.24
N GLN A 211 12.95 -5.49 11.97
CA GLN A 211 13.21 -4.56 10.87
C GLN A 211 12.03 -3.61 10.66
N PHE A 212 12.24 -2.32 10.90
CA PHE A 212 11.29 -1.29 10.47
C PHE A 212 11.69 -0.68 9.13
N THR A 213 10.77 -0.74 8.18
CA THR A 213 10.93 -0.20 6.82
C THR A 213 9.72 0.63 6.41
N GLU A 214 9.97 1.56 5.52
CA GLU A 214 8.98 2.45 4.96
C GLU A 214 9.34 2.71 3.49
N LEU A 215 8.46 2.27 2.60
CA LEU A 215 8.61 2.37 1.13
C LEU A 215 10.00 1.98 0.63
N GLY A 216 10.44 0.79 1.00
CA GLY A 216 11.72 0.21 0.57
C GLY A 216 12.95 0.69 1.34
N TRP A 217 12.82 1.72 2.18
CA TRP A 217 13.92 2.24 2.99
C TRP A 217 13.85 1.76 4.44
N LYS A 218 15.00 1.49 5.07
CA LYS A 218 15.09 1.27 6.53
C LYS A 218 15.02 2.62 7.23
N THR A 219 13.97 2.85 7.99
CA THR A 219 13.67 4.17 8.55
C THR A 219 14.80 4.64 9.46
N ILE A 220 15.29 5.86 9.23
CA ILE A 220 16.30 6.53 10.05
C ILE A 220 15.68 7.83 10.53
N ASP A 221 15.73 8.06 11.83
CA ASP A 221 15.33 9.34 12.42
C ASP A 221 16.56 10.15 12.83
N THR A 222 16.85 11.19 12.05
CA THR A 222 17.95 12.13 12.31
C THR A 222 17.53 13.27 13.26
N GLY A 223 16.29 13.25 13.75
CA GLY A 223 15.71 14.26 14.63
C GLY A 223 15.49 15.62 13.95
N ASN A 224 14.82 16.53 14.66
CA ASN A 224 14.40 17.84 14.14
C ASN A 224 15.56 18.74 13.65
N TYR A 225 16.79 18.49 14.10
CA TYR A 225 17.97 19.26 13.70
C TYR A 225 18.94 18.45 12.83
N GLY A 226 18.56 17.24 12.40
CA GLY A 226 19.38 16.38 11.54
C GLY A 226 20.69 15.89 12.18
N ASN A 227 20.83 16.02 13.51
CA ASN A 227 22.04 15.72 14.27
C ASN A 227 21.91 14.51 15.19
N ALA A 228 20.81 13.75 15.07
CA ALA A 228 20.61 12.51 15.82
C ALA A 228 21.31 11.32 15.13
N SER A 229 20.76 10.11 15.33
CA SER A 229 21.34 8.87 14.84
C SER A 229 21.20 8.74 13.32
N SER A 230 22.21 8.15 12.68
CA SER A 230 22.09 7.62 11.31
C SER A 230 21.77 6.13 11.28
N ALA A 231 21.61 5.50 12.45
CA ALA A 231 21.25 4.10 12.55
C ALA A 231 19.74 3.93 12.31
N PRO A 232 19.33 2.87 11.61
CA PRO A 232 17.92 2.55 11.48
C PRO A 232 17.24 2.36 12.83
N ILE A 233 16.00 2.82 12.94
CA ILE A 233 15.14 2.56 14.10
C ILE A 233 14.50 1.17 13.98
N SER A 234 14.23 0.54 15.11
CA SER A 234 13.55 -0.76 15.19
C SER A 234 12.03 -0.60 15.13
N CYS A 235 11.31 -1.71 14.97
CA CYS A 235 9.86 -1.73 15.09
C CYS A 235 9.41 -1.26 16.48
N SER A 236 8.15 -0.82 16.57
CA SER A 236 7.51 -0.53 17.84
C SER A 236 6.05 -0.95 17.80
N TRP A 237 5.49 -1.25 18.98
CA TRP A 237 4.07 -1.56 19.15
C TRP A 237 3.49 -0.77 20.33
N PRO A 238 3.40 0.56 20.22
CA PRO A 238 2.95 1.42 21.30
C PRO A 238 1.43 1.26 21.56
N SER A 239 1.01 1.52 22.80
CA SER A 239 -0.42 1.61 23.13
C SER A 239 -1.13 2.75 22.39
N ASP A 240 -0.41 3.85 22.18
CA ASP A 240 -0.87 5.01 21.41
C ASP A 240 -0.35 4.90 19.99
N HIS A 241 -1.25 4.65 19.04
CA HIS A 241 -0.93 4.50 17.63
C HIS A 241 -2.04 5.10 16.75
N PRO A 242 -1.77 5.40 15.47
CA PRO A 242 -2.80 5.79 14.52
C PRO A 242 -3.92 4.74 14.45
N TYR A 243 -5.17 5.16 14.35
CA TYR A 243 -6.31 4.25 14.31
C TYR A 243 -7.27 4.59 13.18
N ASP A 244 -8.02 3.58 12.73
CA ASP A 244 -9.11 3.73 11.76
C ASP A 244 -10.22 2.74 12.12
N SER A 245 -11.40 3.25 12.47
CA SER A 245 -12.56 2.41 12.81
C SER A 245 -13.07 1.58 11.63
N ASN A 246 -12.69 1.94 10.41
CA ASN A 246 -13.02 1.21 9.18
C ASN A 246 -11.78 0.56 8.56
N ALA A 247 -10.72 0.34 9.35
CA ALA A 247 -9.53 -0.36 8.89
C ALA A 247 -9.91 -1.69 8.24
N ARG A 248 -9.31 -1.97 7.09
CA ARG A 248 -9.49 -3.24 6.39
C ARG A 248 -8.42 -4.20 6.87
N ILE A 249 -8.85 -5.10 7.76
CA ILE A 249 -8.02 -6.12 8.38
C ILE A 249 -7.94 -7.38 7.52
N ASN A 250 -6.89 -8.18 7.72
CA ASN A 250 -6.73 -9.51 7.12
C ASN A 250 -6.79 -9.51 5.59
N LEU A 251 -6.25 -8.48 4.94
CA LEU A 251 -6.31 -8.35 3.48
C LEU A 251 -5.54 -9.46 2.76
N VAL A 252 -4.40 -9.83 3.33
CA VAL A 252 -3.56 -10.95 2.89
C VAL A 252 -2.91 -11.53 4.14
N ILE A 253 -3.06 -12.83 4.37
CA ILE A 253 -2.39 -13.58 5.42
C ILE A 253 -1.56 -14.69 4.78
N ASP A 254 -0.24 -14.60 4.91
CA ASP A 254 0.71 -15.60 4.43
C ASP A 254 1.31 -16.37 5.61
N GLU A 255 0.67 -17.48 5.99
CA GLU A 255 1.12 -18.36 7.08
C GLU A 255 2.49 -19.00 6.81
N GLU A 256 2.89 -19.11 5.53
CA GLU A 256 4.20 -19.65 5.18
C GLU A 256 5.29 -18.67 5.54
N MET A 257 5.10 -17.39 5.23
CA MET A 257 6.07 -16.31 5.47
C MET A 257 5.90 -15.60 6.81
N GLY A 258 4.78 -15.83 7.49
CA GLY A 258 4.39 -15.10 8.69
C GLY A 258 3.92 -13.67 8.41
N PHE A 259 3.43 -13.38 7.19
CA PHE A 259 3.00 -12.03 6.84
C PHE A 259 1.51 -11.81 7.09
N VAL A 260 1.17 -10.61 7.51
CA VAL A 260 -0.19 -10.08 7.44
C VAL A 260 -0.21 -8.66 6.91
N ILE A 261 -1.17 -8.37 6.04
CA ILE A 261 -1.36 -7.05 5.42
C ILE A 261 -2.68 -6.45 5.89
N THR A 262 -2.60 -5.20 6.34
CA THR A 262 -3.72 -4.41 6.88
C THR A 262 -3.72 -3.04 6.23
N SER A 263 -4.90 -2.45 6.03
CA SER A 263 -5.04 -1.10 5.50
C SER A 263 -5.81 -0.20 6.46
N GLY A 264 -5.34 1.02 6.62
CA GLY A 264 -6.02 2.09 7.34
C GLY A 264 -6.03 3.38 6.52
N ILE A 265 -7.05 4.20 6.77
CA ILE A 265 -7.15 5.58 6.30
C ILE A 265 -6.85 6.50 7.47
N ILE A 266 -5.68 7.12 7.44
CA ILE A 266 -5.11 7.84 8.58
C ILE A 266 -5.18 9.35 8.32
N PRO A 267 -6.00 10.11 9.05
CA PRO A 267 -5.95 11.56 8.99
C PRO A 267 -4.70 12.09 9.70
N GLY A 268 -4.16 13.18 9.18
CA GLY A 268 -2.98 13.82 9.77
C GLY A 268 -2.66 15.15 9.11
N LYS A 269 -1.46 15.64 9.40
CA LYS A 269 -0.91 16.85 8.80
C LYS A 269 0.51 16.61 8.29
N VAL A 270 0.85 17.34 7.24
CA VAL A 270 2.20 17.39 6.67
C VAL A 270 2.91 18.57 7.31
N TYR A 271 4.00 18.31 8.01
CA TYR A 271 4.82 19.34 8.63
C TYR A 271 6.17 19.47 7.92
N PRO A 272 6.81 20.66 7.92
CA PRO A 272 8.23 20.77 7.59
C PRO A 272 9.06 19.92 8.57
N TYR A 273 10.14 19.27 8.12
CA TYR A 273 10.94 18.36 8.96
C TYR A 273 12.45 18.49 8.73
N ALA A 274 13.25 18.26 9.78
CA ALA A 274 14.72 18.25 9.79
C ALA A 274 15.35 19.41 9.01
N ASN A 275 15.79 19.14 7.77
CA ASN A 275 16.25 20.14 6.83
C ASN A 275 15.03 20.71 6.10
N ILE A 276 14.43 21.78 6.65
CA ILE A 276 13.42 22.76 6.15
C ILE A 276 12.81 22.66 4.72
N THR A 277 13.50 22.05 3.74
CA THR A 277 13.01 21.61 2.43
C THR A 277 12.38 20.21 2.43
N GLU A 278 12.40 19.50 3.55
CA GLU A 278 11.76 18.19 3.73
C GLU A 278 10.46 18.32 4.53
N SER A 279 9.62 17.29 4.45
CA SER A 279 8.38 17.21 5.20
C SER A 279 8.17 15.83 5.80
N ALA A 280 7.41 15.79 6.90
CA ALA A 280 6.94 14.57 7.53
C ALA A 280 5.40 14.58 7.61
N PHE A 281 4.74 13.49 7.21
CA PHE A 281 3.34 13.28 7.55
C PHE A 281 3.23 12.75 8.98
N ILE A 282 2.49 13.46 9.82
CA ILE A 282 2.25 13.10 11.22
C ILE A 282 0.75 12.84 11.42
N PRO A 283 0.33 11.61 11.75
CA PRO A 283 -1.04 11.27 12.08
C PRO A 283 -1.64 12.15 13.20
N ASP A 284 -2.95 12.41 13.15
CA ASP A 284 -3.64 13.21 14.17
C ASP A 284 -3.65 12.55 15.55
N ALA A 285 -3.57 11.21 15.60
CA ALA A 285 -3.45 10.48 16.85
C ALA A 285 -2.10 10.71 17.57
N MET A 286 -1.06 11.13 16.85
CA MET A 286 0.27 11.36 17.39
C MET A 286 0.43 12.81 17.87
N THR A 287 -0.43 13.22 18.81
CA THR A 287 -0.53 14.60 19.31
C THR A 287 0.80 15.16 19.83
N ALA A 288 1.52 14.41 20.65
CA ALA A 288 2.83 14.83 21.17
C ALA A 288 3.86 15.09 20.06
N ALA A 289 3.83 14.33 18.97
CA ALA A 289 4.71 14.55 17.82
C ALA A 289 4.32 15.82 17.05
N GLN A 290 3.01 16.08 16.88
CA GLN A 290 2.53 17.33 16.27
C GLN A 290 2.89 18.55 17.14
N GLU A 291 2.68 18.49 18.45
CA GLU A 291 3.02 19.58 19.39
C GLU A 291 4.53 19.89 19.37
N ALA A 292 5.38 18.86 19.34
CA ALA A 292 6.82 19.04 19.23
C ALA A 292 7.22 19.72 17.91
N GLN A 293 6.52 19.39 16.82
CA GLN A 293 6.77 19.97 15.51
C GLN A 293 6.28 21.42 15.41
N GLU A 294 5.12 21.74 15.98
CA GLU A 294 4.59 23.10 16.10
C GLU A 294 5.55 23.98 16.93
N ALA A 295 6.04 23.50 18.07
CA ALA A 295 7.01 24.23 18.89
C ALA A 295 8.35 24.49 18.17
N TRP A 296 8.82 23.54 17.35
CA TRP A 296 10.00 23.74 16.52
C TRP A 296 9.76 24.80 15.43
N ILE A 297 8.58 24.82 14.79
CA ILE A 297 8.22 25.85 13.81
C ILE A 297 8.21 27.23 14.46
N ASP A 298 7.57 27.38 15.63
CA ASP A 298 7.52 28.65 16.37
C ASP A 298 8.92 29.18 16.68
N GLN A 299 9.83 28.29 17.11
CA GLN A 299 11.23 28.63 17.35
C GLN A 299 11.93 29.11 16.06
N MET A 300 11.73 28.43 14.93
CA MET A 300 12.36 28.80 13.66
C MET A 300 11.84 30.13 13.11
N VAL A 301 10.58 30.48 13.38
CA VAL A 301 9.99 31.79 13.08
C VAL A 301 10.56 32.87 14.00
N GLU A 302 10.68 32.61 15.30
CA GLU A 302 11.25 33.57 16.27
C GLU A 302 12.71 33.89 15.97
N LEU A 303 13.48 32.91 15.49
CA LEU A 303 14.88 33.09 15.10
C LEU A 303 15.06 33.92 13.81
N ASP A 304 13.97 34.37 13.16
CA ASP A 304 13.97 35.13 11.90
C ASP A 304 14.86 34.49 10.82
N THR A 305 14.77 33.16 10.69
CA THR A 305 15.58 32.44 9.72
C THR A 305 15.16 32.83 8.30
N THR A 306 16.12 33.06 7.40
CA THR A 306 15.83 33.40 5.98
C THR A 306 15.37 32.18 5.17
N VAL A 307 14.95 31.13 5.84
CA VAL A 307 14.76 29.80 5.29
C VAL A 307 13.27 29.55 5.06
N PRO A 308 12.84 29.18 3.85
CA PRO A 308 11.45 28.84 3.59
C PRO A 308 11.08 27.52 4.28
N MET A 309 9.90 27.49 4.90
CA MET A 309 9.30 26.28 5.47
C MET A 309 7.94 26.01 4.83
N LEU A 310 7.60 24.73 4.69
CA LEU A 310 6.25 24.32 4.28
C LEU A 310 5.24 24.71 5.37
N GLU A 311 4.13 25.32 4.99
CA GLU A 311 3.01 25.56 5.91
C GLU A 311 2.35 24.21 6.25
N PRO A 312 2.13 23.90 7.55
CA PRO A 312 1.45 22.68 7.92
C PRO A 312 0.07 22.57 7.29
N THR A 313 -0.18 21.48 6.57
CA THR A 313 -1.45 21.26 5.84
C THR A 313 -2.02 19.88 6.11
N SER A 314 -3.34 19.78 6.21
CA SER A 314 -4.02 18.51 6.43
C SER A 314 -3.89 17.59 5.22
N ALA A 315 -3.68 16.31 5.47
CA ALA A 315 -3.61 15.26 4.47
C ALA A 315 -4.24 13.96 5.02
N THR A 316 -4.43 12.98 4.15
CA THR A 316 -4.86 11.63 4.54
C THR A 316 -3.89 10.60 3.98
N GLY A 317 -3.36 9.73 4.83
CA GLY A 317 -2.57 8.58 4.41
C GLY A 317 -3.44 7.35 4.16
N ASP A 318 -3.36 6.76 2.97
CA ASP A 318 -3.92 5.43 2.67
C ASP A 318 -2.81 4.38 2.77
N THR A 319 -2.97 3.44 3.71
CA THR A 319 -1.90 2.50 4.06
C THR A 319 -2.16 1.09 3.54
N LEU A 320 -1.08 0.39 3.17
CA LEU A 320 -1.02 -1.07 3.11
C LEU A 320 0.16 -1.53 3.95
N GLU A 321 -0.06 -1.62 5.25
CA GLU A 321 0.97 -2.00 6.20
C GLU A 321 1.15 -3.50 6.22
N LEU A 322 2.40 -3.94 6.24
CA LEU A 322 2.78 -5.34 6.33
C LEU A 322 3.50 -5.58 7.65
N LEU A 323 3.09 -6.63 8.35
CA LEU A 323 3.74 -7.12 9.55
C LEU A 323 4.24 -8.54 9.29
N GLN A 324 5.47 -8.84 9.71
CA GLN A 324 6.02 -10.18 9.74
C GLN A 324 6.12 -10.67 11.18
N PHE A 325 5.49 -11.80 11.47
CA PHE A 325 5.44 -12.37 12.81
C PHE A 325 5.82 -13.84 12.77
N TYR A 326 6.75 -14.25 13.64
CA TYR A 326 7.15 -15.63 13.89
C TYR A 326 7.95 -15.71 15.19
N ASN A 327 8.12 -16.91 15.74
CA ASN A 327 8.70 -17.10 17.08
C ASN A 327 7.96 -16.33 18.19
N ASP A 328 6.65 -16.13 18.03
CA ASP A 328 5.80 -15.36 18.96
C ASP A 328 6.26 -13.89 19.14
N GLU A 329 6.97 -13.36 18.14
CA GLU A 329 7.52 -12.00 18.10
C GLU A 329 7.28 -11.34 16.74
N LEU A 330 7.15 -10.02 16.74
CA LEU A 330 7.17 -9.18 15.56
C LEU A 330 8.61 -9.05 15.06
N GLN A 331 8.81 -9.38 13.79
CA GLN A 331 10.10 -9.54 13.15
C GLN A 331 10.34 -8.47 12.08
N ALA A 332 9.27 -7.96 11.47
CA ALA A 332 9.35 -6.80 10.60
C ALA A 332 8.03 -6.00 10.61
N MET A 333 8.16 -4.69 10.43
CA MET A 333 7.07 -3.76 10.22
C MET A 333 7.36 -2.93 8.97
N GLN A 334 6.38 -2.87 8.08
CA GLN A 334 6.38 -2.03 6.90
C GLN A 334 5.22 -1.05 6.97
N ILE A 335 5.55 0.23 7.14
CA ILE A 335 4.55 1.29 7.01
C ILE A 335 4.56 1.74 5.55
N ASN A 336 3.51 1.40 4.80
CA ASN A 336 3.40 1.80 3.40
C ASN A 336 2.21 2.74 3.17
N VAL A 337 2.48 4.04 3.13
CA VAL A 337 1.49 5.12 2.98
C VAL A 337 1.45 5.65 1.54
N TYR A 338 0.28 6.06 1.09
CA TYR A 338 0.12 6.96 -0.04
C TYR A 338 -0.65 8.18 0.42
N MET A 339 -0.06 9.37 0.26
CA MET A 339 -0.66 10.61 0.71
C MET A 339 -1.68 11.12 -0.30
N SER A 340 -2.78 11.63 0.24
CA SER A 340 -3.90 12.17 -0.52
C SER A 340 -4.45 13.41 0.16
N GLY A 341 -5.42 14.06 -0.49
CA GLY A 341 -6.11 15.20 0.08
C GLY A 341 -6.79 14.87 1.42
N PRO A 342 -7.04 15.90 2.26
CA PRO A 342 -7.68 15.71 3.55
C PRO A 342 -9.11 15.18 3.41
N GLY A 343 -9.53 14.34 4.36
CA GLY A 343 -10.89 13.80 4.45
C GLY A 343 -11.21 12.71 3.42
N MET A 344 -10.20 12.14 2.76
CA MET A 344 -10.39 10.99 1.88
C MET A 344 -10.87 9.78 2.69
N THR A 345 -11.73 8.96 2.09
CA THR A 345 -12.12 7.64 2.62
C THR A 345 -11.71 6.54 1.65
N SER A 346 -11.55 5.32 2.13
CA SER A 346 -11.18 4.20 1.26
C SER A 346 -12.27 3.93 0.23
N ALA A 347 -11.87 3.91 -1.05
CA ALA A 347 -12.73 3.50 -2.16
C ALA A 347 -13.09 2.01 -2.13
N TRP A 348 -12.69 1.27 -1.08
CA TRP A 348 -12.97 -0.15 -0.85
C TRP A 348 -14.10 -0.41 0.17
N LEU A 349 -14.59 0.62 0.86
CA LEU A 349 -15.64 0.51 1.89
C LEU A 349 -17.06 0.73 1.33
N SER A 350 -17.18 1.27 0.12
CA SER A 350 -18.46 1.57 -0.55
C SER A 350 -19.04 0.36 -1.29
#